data_AF-A0A946BXT2-F1
#
_entry.id   AF-A0A946BXT2-F1
#
_cell.length_a   1.000
_cell.length_b   1.000
_cell.length_c   1.000
_cell.angle_alpha   90.00
_cell.angle_beta   90.00
_cell.angle_gamma   90.00
#
_symmetry.space_group_name_H-M   'P 1'
#
loop_
_entity.id
_entity.type
_entity.pdbx_description
1 polymer ?
#
loop_
_entity_poly.entity_id
_entity_poly.type
_entity_poly.pdbx_seq_one_letter_code
_entity_poly.pdbx_strand_id
1 'polypeptide(L)'
;MSFPFSYSQQLRNPLQNNLASHIVGELFSADECDEAYRVISQWQGYQPTPLISLSDIAVSAGVDQIYYKDESGRFDLGSFKALGGAYAIDCLVRKAPENKLVVCTATDGNHGRSVAWAARFCEAECHIFIHAKVSEARADALAALGAAIHRVEGNYDDSIVACRNHAVKHGWQIVSDTSWP
;
A
#
# COMPACT_ATOMS: atom_id res chain seq x y z
N MET A 1 20.20 -14.34 8.52
CA MET A 1 20.71 -12.98 8.22
C MET A 1 20.17 -12.06 9.31
N SER A 2 21.01 -11.29 10.01
CA SER A 2 20.50 -10.26 10.93
C SER A 2 20.02 -9.09 10.09
N PHE A 3 18.76 -8.69 10.24
CA PHE A 3 18.25 -7.48 9.62
C PHE A 3 18.84 -6.27 10.36
N PRO A 4 19.59 -5.38 9.70
CA PRO A 4 20.25 -4.26 10.36
C PRO A 4 19.28 -3.15 10.80
N PHE A 5 18.01 -3.24 10.40
CA PHE A 5 16.98 -2.26 10.74
C PHE A 5 15.72 -2.97 11.23
N SER A 6 15.12 -2.46 12.30
CA SER A 6 13.83 -2.90 12.83
C SER A 6 13.06 -1.71 13.40
N TYR A 7 11.73 -1.76 13.34
CA TYR A 7 10.87 -0.77 13.95
C TYR A 7 11.10 -0.72 15.47
N SER A 8 11.18 -1.90 16.10
CA SER A 8 11.42 -2.05 17.54
C SER A 8 12.73 -1.42 18.03
N GLN A 9 13.77 -1.37 17.20
CA GLN A 9 15.10 -0.89 17.60
C GLN A 9 15.37 0.57 17.19
N GLN A 10 14.71 1.08 16.14
CA GLN A 10 15.16 2.33 15.49
C GLN A 10 14.07 3.38 15.29
N LEU A 11 12.79 3.03 15.38
CA LEU A 11 11.68 3.95 15.06
C LEU A 11 10.91 4.41 16.30
N ARG A 12 11.59 4.54 17.45
CA ARG A 12 11.06 5.32 18.57
C ARG A 12 11.65 6.72 18.53
N ASN A 13 10.80 7.69 18.21
CA ASN A 13 11.11 9.08 18.50
C ASN A 13 10.79 9.34 19.99
N PRO A 14 11.81 9.47 20.87
CA PRO A 14 11.58 9.67 22.30
C PRO A 14 10.89 11.02 22.60
N LEU A 15 10.88 11.94 21.64
CA LEU A 15 10.20 13.24 21.75
C LEU A 15 8.74 13.19 21.27
N GLN A 16 8.31 12.10 20.64
CA GLN A 16 6.96 11.96 20.11
C GLN A 16 6.05 11.26 21.13
N ASN A 17 5.65 12.01 22.15
CA ASN A 17 4.71 11.57 23.19
C ASN A 17 3.36 12.29 23.02
N ASN A 18 2.59 11.91 22.00
CA ASN A 18 1.29 12.50 21.71
C ASN A 18 0.24 11.40 21.49
N LEU A 19 -1.03 11.80 21.46
CA LEU A 19 -2.14 10.85 21.28
C LEU A 19 -1.98 9.98 20.04
N ALA A 20 -1.44 10.53 18.94
CA ALA A 20 -1.22 9.78 17.71
C ALA A 20 -0.17 8.67 17.89
N SER A 21 0.92 8.91 18.63
CA SER A 21 1.92 7.86 18.91
C SER A 21 1.39 6.75 19.81
N HIS A 22 0.49 7.07 20.75
CA HIS A 22 -0.21 6.06 21.54
C HIS A 22 -1.15 5.20 20.69
N ILE A 23 -2.02 5.83 19.90
CA ILE A 23 -2.96 5.12 19.01
C ILE A 23 -2.21 4.21 18.03
N VAL A 24 -1.13 4.71 17.41
CA VAL A 24 -0.31 3.90 16.50
C VAL A 24 0.31 2.70 17.22
N GLY A 25 0.81 2.88 18.45
CA GLY A 25 1.37 1.78 19.23
C GLY A 25 0.34 0.74 19.69
N GLU A 26 -0.92 1.14 19.86
CA GLU A 26 -2.04 0.21 20.15
C GLU A 26 -2.51 -0.54 18.90
N LEU A 27 -2.53 0.12 17.74
CA LEU A 27 -2.97 -0.46 16.47
C LEU A 27 -1.90 -1.32 15.79
N PHE A 28 -0.62 -1.00 15.99
CA PHE A 28 0.51 -1.65 15.36
C PHE A 28 1.59 -1.93 16.40
N SER A 29 1.61 -3.16 16.89
CA SER A 29 2.67 -3.59 17.81
C SER A 29 4.03 -3.58 17.12
N ALA A 30 5.10 -3.41 17.91
CA ALA A 30 6.45 -3.41 17.35
C ALA A 30 6.78 -4.72 16.63
N ASP A 31 6.29 -5.85 17.13
CA ASP A 31 6.46 -7.16 16.51
C ASP A 31 5.75 -7.27 15.16
N GLU A 32 4.54 -6.72 15.02
CA GLU A 32 3.81 -6.67 13.74
C GLU A 32 4.52 -5.79 12.70
N CYS A 33 5.07 -4.65 13.14
CA CYS A 33 5.85 -3.78 12.26
C CYS A 33 7.17 -4.45 11.80
N ASP A 34 7.87 -5.13 12.72
CA ASP A 34 9.09 -5.88 12.41
C ASP A 34 8.80 -7.06 11.49
N GLU A 35 7.69 -7.75 11.69
CA GLU A 35 7.21 -8.81 10.80
C GLU A 35 6.93 -8.28 9.39
N ALA A 36 6.21 -7.17 9.28
CA ALA A 36 5.93 -6.54 8.00
C ALA A 36 7.22 -6.17 7.26
N TYR A 37 8.18 -5.55 7.95
CA TYR A 37 9.48 -5.24 7.37
C TYR A 37 10.22 -6.50 6.91
N ARG A 38 10.25 -7.55 7.74
CA ARG A 38 10.93 -8.82 7.43
C ARG A 38 10.33 -9.50 6.20
N VAL A 39 9.00 -9.51 6.06
CA VAL A 39 8.31 -10.10 4.91
C VAL A 39 8.55 -9.26 3.66
N ILE A 40 8.30 -7.95 3.72
CA ILE A 40 8.43 -7.03 2.56
C ILE A 40 9.86 -7.03 2.02
N SER A 41 10.86 -7.04 2.91
CA SER A 41 12.27 -7.03 2.51
C SER A 41 12.75 -8.32 1.83
N GLN A 42 11.95 -9.39 1.90
CA GLN A 42 12.22 -10.67 1.23
C GLN A 42 11.52 -10.80 -0.14
N TRP A 43 10.63 -9.87 -0.50
CA TRP A 43 9.98 -9.90 -1.80
C TRP A 43 10.98 -9.72 -2.94
N GLN A 44 10.73 -10.40 -4.06
CA GLN A 44 11.53 -10.27 -5.26
C GLN A 44 11.56 -8.80 -5.72
N GLY A 45 12.75 -8.28 -5.99
CA GLY A 45 12.95 -6.89 -6.42
C GLY A 45 12.98 -5.86 -5.29
N TYR A 46 12.86 -6.27 -4.01
CA TYR A 46 13.02 -5.34 -2.90
C TYR A 46 14.44 -4.75 -2.88
N GLN A 47 14.52 -3.43 -2.77
CA GLN A 47 15.74 -2.69 -2.50
C GLN A 47 15.43 -1.52 -1.55
N PRO A 48 16.31 -1.16 -0.60
CA PRO A 48 16.19 0.10 0.12
C PRO A 48 16.19 1.27 -0.87
N THR A 49 15.19 2.15 -0.75
CA THR A 49 15.10 3.37 -1.57
C THR A 49 16.07 4.45 -1.08
N PRO A 50 16.51 5.37 -1.94
CA PRO A 50 17.43 6.44 -1.56
C PRO A 50 16.89 7.33 -0.43
N LEU A 51 17.79 7.76 0.46
CA LEU A 51 17.57 8.88 1.38
C LEU A 51 18.52 10.01 0.94
N ILE A 52 17.97 11.02 0.27
CA ILE A 52 18.73 12.06 -0.39
C ILE A 52 18.89 13.25 0.56
N SER A 53 20.11 13.72 0.76
CA SER A 53 20.39 14.95 1.49
C SER A 53 20.13 16.16 0.61
N LEU A 54 19.34 17.12 1.08
CA LEU A 54 18.99 18.37 0.38
C LEU A 54 19.61 19.56 1.11
N SER A 55 20.94 19.62 1.11
CA SER A 55 21.71 20.59 1.91
C SER A 55 21.49 22.04 1.48
N ASP A 56 21.31 22.29 0.19
CA ASP A 56 20.98 23.60 -0.37
C ASP A 56 19.64 24.12 0.13
N ILE A 57 18.61 23.25 0.17
CA ILE A 57 17.30 23.59 0.72
C ILE A 57 17.40 23.79 2.23
N ALA A 58 18.17 22.96 2.95
CA ALA A 58 18.37 23.11 4.39
C ALA A 58 18.95 24.49 4.75
N VAL A 59 20.00 24.91 4.04
CA VAL A 59 20.61 26.25 4.17
C VAL A 59 19.57 27.34 3.89
N SER A 60 18.82 27.22 2.79
CA SER A 60 17.79 28.22 2.43
C SER A 60 16.65 28.30 3.43
N ALA A 61 16.30 27.19 4.09
CA ALA A 61 15.22 27.11 5.07
C ALA A 61 15.68 27.48 6.50
N GLY A 62 16.99 27.65 6.73
CA GLY A 62 17.55 27.96 8.06
C GLY A 62 17.45 26.80 9.05
N VAL A 63 17.46 25.55 8.56
CA VAL A 63 17.45 24.33 9.39
C VAL A 63 18.74 23.55 9.22
N ASP A 64 19.08 22.69 10.18
CA ASP A 64 20.34 21.94 10.16
C ASP A 64 20.41 20.96 8.98
N GLN A 65 19.38 20.13 8.81
CA GLN A 65 19.37 19.06 7.80
C GLN A 65 17.97 18.85 7.23
N ILE A 66 17.90 18.58 5.92
CA ILE A 66 16.69 18.13 5.23
C ILE A 66 17.04 16.85 4.46
N TYR A 67 16.23 15.81 4.66
CA TYR A 67 16.33 14.55 3.95
C TYR A 67 15.06 14.28 3.16
N TYR A 68 15.22 13.77 1.94
CA TYR A 68 14.13 13.31 1.08
C TYR A 68 14.22 11.80 0.86
N LYS A 69 13.20 11.09 1.33
CA LYS A 69 13.07 9.64 1.13
C LYS A 69 12.38 9.39 -0.21
N ASP A 70 13.17 9.00 -1.22
CA ASP A 70 12.70 8.85 -2.59
C ASP A 70 12.05 7.49 -2.83
N GLU A 71 10.72 7.43 -2.70
CA GLU A 71 9.92 6.23 -2.95
C GLU A 71 9.43 6.12 -4.41
N SER A 72 9.90 6.98 -5.32
CA SER A 72 9.47 6.96 -6.73
C SER A 72 9.90 5.68 -7.46
N GLY A 73 11.06 5.11 -7.09
CA GLY A 73 11.56 3.85 -7.64
C GLY A 73 11.03 2.59 -6.97
N ARG A 74 10.11 2.71 -5.99
CA ARG A 74 9.67 1.55 -5.20
C ARG A 74 8.96 0.50 -6.07
N PHE A 75 9.61 -0.66 -6.26
CA PHE A 75 9.12 -1.79 -7.08
C PHE A 75 8.68 -1.39 -8.50
N ASP A 76 9.23 -0.30 -9.05
CA ASP A 76 8.79 0.32 -10.31
C ASP A 76 7.30 0.73 -10.35
N LEU A 77 6.66 0.84 -9.17
CA LEU A 77 5.26 1.24 -9.01
C LEU A 77 5.06 2.73 -8.77
N GLY A 78 6.13 3.52 -8.65
CA GLY A 78 6.05 4.98 -8.63
C GLY A 78 5.71 5.60 -7.27
N SER A 79 5.55 4.82 -6.20
CA SER A 79 5.27 5.36 -4.86
C SER A 79 5.40 4.34 -3.72
N PHE A 80 5.43 4.85 -2.49
CA PHE A 80 5.42 4.04 -1.26
C PHE A 80 4.19 3.14 -1.08
N LYS A 81 3.05 3.44 -1.76
CA LYS A 81 1.83 2.64 -1.65
C LYS A 81 1.99 1.21 -2.16
N ALA A 82 3.06 0.95 -2.92
CA ALA A 82 3.52 -0.38 -3.30
C ALA A 82 3.69 -1.36 -2.12
N LEU A 83 3.86 -0.86 -0.89
CA LEU A 83 4.10 -1.71 0.28
C LEU A 83 2.81 -2.21 0.92
N GLY A 84 1.90 -1.31 1.31
CA GLY A 84 0.76 -1.63 2.18
C GLY A 84 -0.27 -2.56 1.53
N GLY A 85 -0.77 -2.20 0.34
CA GLY A 85 -1.74 -3.02 -0.40
C GLY A 85 -1.19 -4.40 -0.72
N ALA A 86 0.06 -4.47 -1.18
CA ALA A 86 0.75 -5.73 -1.42
C ALA A 86 0.90 -6.59 -0.17
N TYR A 87 1.24 -5.98 0.97
CA TYR A 87 1.43 -6.71 2.22
C TYR A 87 0.10 -7.27 2.75
N ALA A 88 -1.00 -6.54 2.55
CA ALA A 88 -2.33 -7.03 2.87
C ALA A 88 -2.71 -8.26 2.03
N ILE A 89 -2.41 -8.27 0.72
CA ILE A 89 -2.64 -9.44 -0.15
C ILE A 89 -1.81 -10.64 0.32
N ASP A 90 -0.52 -10.43 0.59
CA ASP A 90 0.37 -11.48 1.12
C ASP A 90 -0.17 -12.09 2.42
N CYS A 91 -0.67 -11.25 3.34
CA CYS A 91 -1.28 -11.71 4.59
C CYS A 91 -2.55 -12.55 4.34
N LEU A 92 -3.39 -12.16 3.38
CA LEU A 92 -4.62 -12.88 3.04
C LEU A 92 -4.30 -14.26 2.45
N VAL A 93 -3.33 -14.33 1.55
CA VAL A 93 -2.90 -15.58 0.91
C VAL A 93 -2.27 -16.52 1.93
N ARG A 94 -1.40 -16.02 2.82
CA ARG A 94 -0.82 -16.83 3.91
C ARG A 94 -1.87 -17.38 4.88
N LYS A 95 -2.98 -16.66 5.09
CA LYS A 95 -4.09 -17.11 5.94
C LYS A 95 -4.95 -18.19 5.29
N ALA A 96 -5.01 -18.25 3.96
CA ALA A 96 -5.85 -19.19 3.22
C ALA A 96 -5.19 -19.66 1.91
N PRO A 97 -4.06 -20.39 1.98
CA PRO A 97 -3.22 -20.68 0.80
C PRO A 97 -3.88 -21.60 -0.24
N GLU A 98 -4.87 -22.39 0.16
CA GLU A 98 -5.58 -23.33 -0.72
C GLU A 98 -6.78 -22.69 -1.45
N ASN A 99 -7.16 -21.48 -1.06
CA ASN A 99 -8.32 -20.80 -1.65
C ASN A 99 -7.90 -19.90 -2.80
N LYS A 100 -8.60 -20.01 -3.93
CA LYS A 100 -8.49 -19.00 -5.00
C LYS A 100 -9.01 -17.66 -4.47
N LEU A 101 -8.09 -16.77 -4.13
CA LEU A 101 -8.42 -15.46 -3.58
C LEU A 101 -8.93 -14.53 -4.68
N VAL A 102 -10.08 -13.90 -4.45
CA VAL A 102 -10.57 -12.79 -5.27
C VAL A 102 -10.62 -11.54 -4.40
N VAL A 103 -9.89 -10.51 -4.80
CA VAL A 103 -9.80 -9.24 -4.09
C VAL A 103 -10.44 -8.11 -4.86
N CYS A 104 -10.93 -7.12 -4.13
CA CYS A 104 -11.40 -5.88 -4.74
C CYS A 104 -11.01 -4.63 -3.96
N THR A 105 -10.90 -3.52 -4.67
CA THR A 105 -10.70 -2.19 -4.07
C THR A 105 -11.32 -1.10 -4.94
N ALA A 106 -11.78 -0.02 -4.31
CA ALA A 106 -12.07 1.23 -4.99
C ALA A 106 -10.84 2.15 -4.90
N THR A 107 -10.37 2.67 -6.03
CA THR A 107 -9.19 3.53 -6.10
C THR A 107 -8.97 4.02 -7.53
N ASP A 108 -8.46 5.23 -7.70
CA ASP A 108 -8.05 5.80 -8.99
C ASP A 108 -6.54 6.06 -9.08
N GLY A 109 -5.75 5.45 -8.18
CA GLY A 109 -4.35 5.82 -7.99
C GLY A 109 -3.43 4.68 -7.57
N ASN A 110 -2.39 5.04 -6.81
CA ASN A 110 -1.27 4.14 -6.50
C ASN A 110 -1.65 2.94 -5.63
N HIS A 111 -2.74 3.03 -4.85
CA HIS A 111 -3.26 1.88 -4.09
C HIS A 111 -3.69 0.76 -5.02
N GLY A 112 -4.44 1.08 -6.08
CA GLY A 112 -4.86 0.10 -7.08
C GLY A 112 -3.68 -0.57 -7.77
N ARG A 113 -2.63 0.18 -8.06
CA ARG A 113 -1.39 -0.38 -8.64
C ARG A 113 -0.74 -1.38 -7.69
N SER A 114 -0.69 -1.06 -6.40
CA SER A 114 -0.15 -1.96 -5.36
C SER A 114 -0.94 -3.26 -5.26
N VAL A 115 -2.27 -3.16 -5.16
CA VAL A 115 -3.16 -4.33 -5.04
C VAL A 115 -3.13 -5.19 -6.31
N ALA A 116 -3.23 -4.58 -7.50
CA ALA A 116 -3.18 -5.30 -8.77
C ALA A 116 -1.83 -6.00 -8.97
N TRP A 117 -0.73 -5.30 -8.70
CA TRP A 117 0.62 -5.85 -8.80
C TRP A 117 0.77 -7.07 -7.90
N ALA A 118 0.44 -6.96 -6.62
CA ALA A 118 0.56 -8.07 -5.68
C ALA A 118 -0.39 -9.25 -5.99
N ALA A 119 -1.63 -8.96 -6.36
CA ALA A 119 -2.60 -10.00 -6.74
C ALA A 119 -2.07 -10.85 -7.90
N ARG A 120 -1.38 -10.24 -8.87
CA ARG A 120 -0.73 -10.98 -9.96
C ARG A 120 0.36 -11.94 -9.47
N PHE A 121 1.22 -11.53 -8.53
CA PHE A 121 2.27 -12.42 -7.99
C PHE A 121 1.70 -13.53 -7.10
N CYS A 122 0.59 -13.26 -6.43
CA CYS A 122 -0.08 -14.22 -5.56
C CYS A 122 -1.13 -15.08 -6.28
N GLU A 123 -1.23 -14.99 -7.61
CA GLU A 123 -2.23 -15.70 -8.43
C GLU A 123 -3.69 -15.44 -7.98
N ALA A 124 -3.94 -14.28 -7.38
CA ALA A 124 -5.25 -13.82 -6.96
C ALA A 124 -5.93 -13.03 -8.10
N GLU A 125 -7.25 -13.17 -8.20
CA GLU A 125 -8.06 -12.35 -9.10
C GLU A 125 -8.28 -10.97 -8.46
N CYS A 126 -8.12 -9.90 -9.23
CA CYS A 126 -8.20 -8.53 -8.73
C CYS A 126 -9.22 -7.70 -9.49
N HIS A 127 -10.18 -7.13 -8.77
CA HIS A 127 -11.17 -6.21 -9.32
C HIS A 127 -10.95 -4.79 -8.77
N ILE A 128 -10.85 -3.80 -9.67
CA ILE A 128 -10.66 -2.40 -9.27
C ILE A 128 -11.84 -1.56 -9.74
N PHE A 129 -12.45 -0.86 -8.80
CA PHE A 129 -13.56 0.05 -9.02
C PHE A 129 -13.03 1.49 -9.13
N ILE A 130 -13.26 2.12 -10.28
CA ILE A 130 -12.83 3.49 -10.59
C ILE A 130 -14.05 4.33 -10.96
N HIS A 131 -14.06 5.61 -10.57
CA HIS A 131 -15.16 6.50 -10.92
C HIS A 131 -15.10 6.96 -12.39
N ALA A 132 -16.21 7.43 -12.93
CA ALA A 132 -16.35 7.77 -14.35
C ALA A 132 -15.25 8.72 -14.87
N LYS A 133 -14.85 9.71 -14.05
CA LYS A 133 -13.84 10.72 -14.41
C LYS A 133 -12.37 10.25 -14.38
N VAL A 134 -12.07 9.02 -13.99
CA VAL A 134 -10.69 8.49 -14.04
C VAL A 134 -10.25 8.35 -15.49
N SER A 135 -9.07 8.86 -15.85
CA SER A 135 -8.59 8.80 -17.23
C SER A 135 -8.40 7.36 -17.71
N GLU A 136 -8.61 7.12 -19.01
CA GLU A 136 -8.36 5.79 -19.60
C GLU A 136 -6.92 5.34 -19.41
N ALA A 137 -5.94 6.25 -19.55
CA ALA A 137 -4.54 5.92 -19.29
C ALA A 137 -4.29 5.35 -17.88
N ARG A 138 -5.03 5.79 -16.85
CA ARG A 138 -4.93 5.20 -15.50
C ARG A 138 -5.63 3.85 -15.42
N ALA A 139 -6.79 3.70 -16.05
CA ALA A 139 -7.50 2.42 -16.14
C ALA A 139 -6.64 1.36 -16.85
N ASP A 140 -6.06 1.72 -17.99
CA ASP A 140 -5.17 0.86 -18.79
C ASP A 140 -3.92 0.45 -18.00
N ALA A 141 -3.32 1.37 -17.24
CA ALA A 141 -2.16 1.06 -16.40
C ALA A 141 -2.50 0.03 -15.30
N LEU A 142 -3.72 0.07 -14.76
CA LEU A 142 -4.20 -0.92 -13.80
C LEU A 142 -4.54 -2.25 -14.48
N ALA A 143 -5.19 -2.20 -15.64
CA ALA A 143 -5.53 -3.38 -16.43
C ALA A 143 -4.27 -4.14 -16.90
N ALA A 144 -3.21 -3.41 -17.26
CA ALA A 144 -1.91 -3.99 -17.63
C ALA A 144 -1.23 -4.77 -16.49
N LEU A 145 -1.61 -4.51 -15.24
CA LEU A 145 -1.17 -5.29 -14.08
C LEU A 145 -2.02 -6.56 -13.87
N GLY A 146 -3.06 -6.78 -14.68
CA GLY A 146 -3.94 -7.95 -14.62
C GLY A 146 -5.24 -7.73 -13.86
N ALA A 147 -5.56 -6.49 -13.48
CA ALA A 147 -6.82 -6.19 -12.80
C ALA A 147 -8.00 -6.08 -13.77
N ALA A 148 -9.15 -6.61 -13.37
CA ALA A 148 -10.43 -6.34 -14.01
C ALA A 148 -10.97 -4.99 -13.55
N ILE A 149 -11.13 -4.05 -14.48
CA ILE A 149 -11.55 -2.67 -14.19
C ILE A 149 -13.06 -2.53 -14.29
N HIS A 150 -13.66 -1.99 -13.24
CA HIS A 150 -15.07 -1.65 -13.14
C HIS A 150 -15.21 -0.14 -13.10
N ARG A 151 -15.68 0.46 -14.20
CA ARG A 151 -15.96 1.90 -14.26
C ARG A 151 -17.35 2.16 -13.71
N VAL A 152 -17.42 2.98 -12.67
CA VAL A 152 -18.65 3.29 -11.93
C VAL A 152 -19.10 4.71 -12.28
N GLU A 153 -20.34 4.85 -12.70
CA GLU A 153 -20.96 6.17 -12.90
C GLU A 153 -20.97 6.95 -11.58
N GLY A 154 -20.69 8.25 -11.66
CA GLY A 154 -20.63 9.12 -10.48
C GLY A 154 -19.21 9.42 -10.00
N ASN A 155 -19.03 9.47 -8.68
CA ASN A 155 -17.83 9.93 -8.00
C ASN A 155 -17.08 8.79 -7.27
N TYR A 156 -16.07 9.16 -6.49
CA TYR A 156 -15.23 8.22 -5.75
C TYR A 156 -16.03 7.40 -4.72
N ASP A 157 -16.96 8.03 -4.00
CA ASP A 157 -17.79 7.38 -3.00
C ASP A 157 -18.76 6.36 -3.64
N ASP A 158 -19.23 6.65 -4.86
CA ASP A 158 -20.03 5.68 -5.63
C ASP A 158 -19.21 4.43 -5.98
N SER A 159 -17.91 4.60 -6.27
CA SER A 159 -16.99 3.49 -6.57
C SER A 159 -16.75 2.61 -5.33
N ILE A 160 -16.63 3.25 -4.17
CA ILE A 160 -16.54 2.62 -2.85
C ILE A 160 -17.79 1.74 -2.59
N VAL A 161 -18.99 2.28 -2.82
CA VAL A 161 -20.25 1.54 -2.64
C VAL A 161 -20.35 0.37 -3.61
N ALA A 162 -20.02 0.58 -4.89
CA ALA A 162 -20.03 -0.48 -5.91
C ALA A 162 -19.06 -1.62 -5.58
N CYS A 163 -17.86 -1.29 -5.09
CA CYS A 163 -16.86 -2.26 -4.64
C CYS A 163 -17.40 -3.10 -3.48
N ARG A 164 -18.00 -2.46 -2.47
CA ARG A 164 -18.59 -3.15 -1.31
C ARG A 164 -19.74 -4.07 -1.71
N ASN A 165 -20.63 -3.61 -2.60
CA ASN A 165 -21.76 -4.41 -3.06
C ASN A 165 -21.29 -5.67 -3.80
N HIS A 166 -20.26 -5.57 -4.64
CA HIS A 166 -19.68 -6.74 -5.30
C HIS A 166 -18.98 -7.67 -4.32
N ALA A 167 -18.24 -7.12 -3.36
CA ALA A 167 -17.60 -7.92 -2.31
C ALA A 167 -18.62 -8.78 -1.55
N VAL A 168 -19.72 -8.18 -1.09
CA VAL A 168 -20.79 -8.90 -0.38
C VAL A 168 -21.46 -9.93 -1.29
N LYS A 169 -21.80 -9.54 -2.52
CA LYS A 169 -22.51 -10.41 -3.47
C LYS A 169 -21.69 -11.65 -3.87
N HIS A 170 -20.39 -11.50 -4.04
CA HIS A 170 -19.52 -12.54 -4.59
C HIS A 170 -18.58 -13.18 -3.55
N GLY A 171 -18.59 -12.69 -2.30
CA GLY A 171 -17.66 -13.13 -1.26
C GLY A 171 -16.22 -12.71 -1.52
N TRP A 172 -15.99 -11.59 -2.23
CA TRP A 172 -14.64 -11.09 -2.49
C TRP A 172 -14.07 -10.37 -1.27
N GLN A 173 -12.75 -10.39 -1.14
CA GLN A 173 -12.05 -9.71 -0.06
C GLN A 173 -11.72 -8.28 -0.42
N ILE A 174 -12.23 -7.32 0.37
CA ILE A 174 -11.88 -5.90 0.18
C ILE A 174 -10.48 -5.64 0.73
N VAL A 175 -9.63 -4.99 -0.07
CA VAL A 175 -8.34 -4.46 0.37
C VAL A 175 -8.36 -2.93 0.23
N SER A 176 -8.65 -2.25 1.32
CA SER A 176 -8.81 -0.79 1.35
C SER A 176 -7.60 -0.10 1.97
N ASP A 177 -7.23 1.08 1.47
CA ASP A 177 -6.27 1.99 2.12
C ASP A 177 -6.97 3.06 2.99
N THR A 178 -8.29 2.96 3.15
CA THR A 178 -9.09 3.77 4.07
C THR A 178 -9.84 2.89 5.06
N SER A 179 -10.01 3.41 6.29
CA SER A 179 -10.89 2.83 7.30
C SER A 179 -12.35 3.15 6.96
N TRP A 180 -13.20 2.12 7.02
CA TRP A 180 -14.63 2.24 6.81
C TRP A 180 -15.32 2.64 8.13
N PRO A 181 -16.35 3.51 8.09
CA PRO A 181 -17.23 3.70 9.23
C PRO A 181 -18.05 2.44 9.54
#